data_AF-A0A4R5B9B7-F1
#
_entry.id   AF-A0A4R5B9B7-F1
#
_cell.length_a   1.000
_cell.length_b   1.000
_cell.length_c   1.000
_cell.angle_alpha   90.00
_cell.angle_beta   90.00
_cell.angle_gamma   90.00
#
_symmetry.space_group_name_H-M   'P 1'
#
loop_
_entity.id
_entity.type
_entity.pdbx_description
1 polymer ?
#
loop_
_entity_poly.entity_id
_entity_poly.type
_entity_poly.pdbx_seq_one_letter_code
_entity_poly.pdbx_strand_id
1 'polypeptide(L)'
;MQVSSPAAAALPVVLVLASLSACGGNEITMPPLTPEPVDSRLAGTSDTPPEQSLAARLVLYRFLHGVAAGNVRVCAHLAPAFERAAFGGPGRCRSGLRQARARLRPPDIAALRGVTVPVAEDGPGDGDYTVRFEDLKWRGEPARPGGLLAARFTLRKTGGRWLITM
;
A
#
# COMPACT_ATOMS: atom_id res chain seq x y z
N MET A 1 -50.17 0.47 -36.01
CA MET A 1 -50.91 0.55 -34.75
C MET A 1 -50.10 1.41 -33.79
N GLN A 2 -50.54 2.66 -33.58
CA GLN A 2 -50.11 3.57 -32.50
C GLN A 2 -50.67 3.10 -31.16
N VAL A 3 -50.00 3.40 -30.03
CA VAL A 3 -50.41 4.31 -28.92
C VAL A 3 -49.14 4.48 -28.02
N SER A 4 -48.41 5.60 -28.05
CA SER A 4 -48.55 6.86 -27.26
C SER A 4 -48.39 6.74 -25.73
N SER A 5 -47.36 7.43 -25.21
CA SER A 5 -47.02 7.78 -23.80
C SER A 5 -48.09 8.66 -23.12
N PRO A 6 -48.08 8.97 -21.79
CA PRO A 6 -47.14 9.92 -21.11
C PRO A 6 -46.84 9.50 -19.62
N ALA A 7 -46.06 10.16 -18.75
CA ALA A 7 -46.14 11.54 -18.28
C ALA A 7 -44.93 11.95 -17.40
N ALA A 8 -44.65 13.24 -17.41
CA ALA A 8 -43.65 13.96 -16.63
C ALA A 8 -44.13 14.35 -15.23
N ALA A 9 -43.19 14.61 -14.31
CA ALA A 9 -43.41 15.52 -13.18
C ALA A 9 -42.10 16.26 -12.86
N ALA A 10 -42.22 17.58 -12.65
CA ALA A 10 -41.14 18.54 -12.55
C ALA A 10 -41.16 19.29 -11.20
N LEU A 11 -39.95 19.60 -10.67
CA LEU A 11 -39.53 20.79 -9.88
C LEU A 11 -40.18 21.03 -8.48
N PRO A 12 -39.63 21.88 -7.55
CA PRO A 12 -38.56 22.91 -7.67
C PRO A 12 -37.53 23.08 -6.50
N VAL A 13 -36.47 23.84 -6.81
CA VAL A 13 -35.68 24.91 -6.10
C VAL A 13 -35.87 25.19 -4.58
N VAL A 14 -34.75 25.51 -3.87
CA VAL A 14 -34.49 26.66 -2.93
C VAL A 14 -33.18 26.38 -2.12
N LEU A 15 -32.05 27.07 -2.35
CA LEU A 15 -31.56 28.36 -1.79
C LEU A 15 -30.88 28.21 -0.41
N VAL A 16 -29.63 28.69 -0.27
CA VAL A 16 -29.12 29.61 0.80
C VAL A 16 -27.58 29.70 0.75
N LEU A 17 -27.11 30.95 0.66
CA LEU A 17 -25.74 31.45 0.76
C LEU A 17 -25.22 31.50 2.22
N ALA A 18 -23.93 31.85 2.35
CA ALA A 18 -23.19 32.35 3.52
C ALA A 18 -22.46 31.26 4.34
N SER A 19 -21.22 31.44 4.78
CA SER A 19 -20.46 32.67 5.05
C SER A 19 -18.96 32.38 5.13
N LEU A 20 -18.16 33.41 4.84
CA LEU A 20 -16.71 33.45 5.03
C LEU A 20 -16.34 33.34 6.52
N SER A 21 -15.36 32.49 6.84
CA SER A 21 -14.57 32.56 8.07
C SER A 21 -13.09 32.69 7.72
N ALA A 22 -12.70 33.91 7.36
CA ALA A 22 -11.29 34.32 7.33
C ALA A 22 -10.85 34.56 8.79
N CYS A 23 -10.15 33.59 9.37
CA CYS A 23 -9.59 33.72 10.72
C CYS A 23 -8.35 34.61 10.69
N GLY A 24 -8.36 35.54 11.65
CA GLY A 24 -7.40 36.62 11.84
C GLY A 24 -5.95 36.17 11.95
N GLY A 25 -5.08 37.07 11.50
CA GLY A 25 -3.67 37.00 11.76
C GLY A 25 -3.34 37.21 13.24
N ASN A 26 -2.23 36.62 13.64
CA ASN A 26 -1.42 37.08 14.76
C ASN A 26 0.04 36.84 14.40
N GLU A 27 0.79 37.93 14.28
CA GLU A 27 2.23 37.95 14.05
C GLU A 27 2.94 37.55 15.35
N ILE A 28 3.60 36.40 15.34
CA ILE A 28 4.40 35.91 16.46
C ILE A 28 5.86 36.19 16.15
N THR A 29 6.41 37.20 16.82
CA THR A 29 7.84 37.47 16.90
C THR A 29 8.55 36.24 17.48
N MET A 30 9.37 35.54 16.69
CA MET A 30 10.27 34.50 17.18
C MET A 30 11.69 35.06 17.38
N PRO A 31 12.32 34.83 18.54
CA PRO A 31 13.74 35.14 18.76
C PRO A 31 14.66 34.20 17.96
N PRO A 32 15.87 34.63 17.58
CA PRO A 32 16.75 33.87 16.68
C PRO A 32 17.30 32.59 17.32
N LEU A 33 17.37 31.56 16.49
CA LEU A 33 17.78 30.20 16.79
C LEU A 33 19.30 30.13 17.08
N THR A 34 19.67 29.64 18.26
CA THR A 34 20.96 28.95 18.45
C THR A 34 20.86 27.57 17.80
N PRO A 35 21.61 27.26 16.72
CA PRO A 35 21.62 25.91 16.17
C PRO A 35 22.43 25.01 17.11
N GLU A 36 21.73 24.16 17.85
CA GLU A 36 22.38 23.02 18.51
C GLU A 36 22.89 22.03 17.45
N PRO A 37 24.07 21.42 17.64
CA PRO A 37 24.62 20.46 16.69
C PRO A 37 23.74 19.19 16.69
N VAL A 38 23.10 18.93 15.55
CA VAL A 38 22.37 17.68 15.29
C VAL A 38 23.34 16.50 15.36
N ASP A 39 23.17 15.70 16.41
CA ASP A 39 23.73 14.36 16.55
C ASP A 39 23.32 13.51 15.33
N SER A 40 24.29 13.27 14.46
CA SER A 40 24.14 12.61 13.15
C SER A 40 23.96 11.08 13.25
N ARG A 41 23.16 10.58 14.20
CA ARG A 41 23.00 9.14 14.44
C ARG A 41 21.57 8.60 14.44
N LEU A 42 20.55 9.42 14.13
CA LEU A 42 19.14 9.00 14.12
C LEU A 42 18.35 9.37 12.87
N ALA A 43 19.02 9.57 11.74
CA ALA A 43 18.37 9.66 10.43
C ALA A 43 18.38 8.28 9.75
N GLY A 44 17.51 7.38 10.19
CA GLY A 44 16.98 6.37 9.26
C GLY A 44 16.00 7.08 8.33
N THR A 45 16.53 7.92 7.44
CA THR A 45 15.73 8.66 6.47
C THR A 45 15.38 7.69 5.34
N SER A 46 14.19 7.10 5.42
CA SER A 46 13.49 6.83 4.18
C SER A 46 13.30 8.20 3.52
N ASP A 47 14.12 8.51 2.51
CA ASP A 47 14.11 9.80 1.80
C ASP A 47 12.79 10.04 1.05
N THR A 48 11.99 8.98 0.87
CA THR A 48 10.66 9.03 0.27
C THR A 48 9.61 9.51 1.28
N PRO A 49 8.91 10.64 1.01
CA PRO A 49 7.77 11.05 1.82
C PRO A 49 6.69 9.95 1.85
N PRO A 50 6.11 9.64 3.02
CA PRO A 50 5.19 8.52 3.19
C PRO A 50 3.93 8.62 2.30
N GLU A 51 3.51 9.81 1.92
CA GLU A 51 2.39 10.06 1.02
C GLU A 51 2.64 9.55 -0.39
N GLN A 52 3.88 9.66 -0.87
CA GLN A 52 4.26 9.29 -2.24
C GLN A 52 4.28 7.77 -2.43
N SER A 53 4.65 7.03 -1.39
CA SER A 53 4.70 5.56 -1.41
C SER A 53 3.40 4.88 -0.97
N LEU A 54 2.40 5.64 -0.49
CA LEU A 54 1.18 5.09 0.12
C LEU A 54 0.46 4.07 -0.78
N ALA A 55 0.26 4.39 -2.06
CA ALA A 55 -0.43 3.51 -2.99
C ALA A 55 0.32 2.18 -3.22
N ALA A 56 1.65 2.23 -3.25
CA ALA A 56 2.50 1.05 -3.37
C ALA A 56 2.45 0.19 -2.10
N ARG A 57 2.59 0.82 -0.92
CA ARG A 57 2.50 0.15 0.39
C ARG A 57 1.17 -0.55 0.60
N LEU A 58 0.07 0.07 0.15
CA LEU A 58 -1.27 -0.53 0.20
C LEU A 58 -1.39 -1.79 -0.65
N VAL A 59 -0.70 -1.88 -1.79
CA VAL A 59 -0.69 -3.09 -2.61
C VAL A 59 0.02 -4.24 -1.88
N LEU A 60 1.18 -3.98 -1.29
CA LEU A 60 1.89 -5.00 -0.51
C LEU A 60 1.06 -5.44 0.71
N TYR A 61 0.48 -4.48 1.45
CA TYR A 61 -0.41 -4.76 2.57
C TYR A 61 -1.56 -5.69 2.18
N ARG A 62 -2.27 -5.37 1.09
CA ARG A 62 -3.39 -6.19 0.58
C ARG A 62 -2.95 -7.57 0.15
N PHE A 63 -1.78 -7.67 -0.49
CA PHE A 63 -1.20 -8.96 -0.86
C PHE A 63 -0.92 -9.82 0.38
N LEU A 64 -0.18 -9.30 1.37
CA LEU A 64 0.19 -10.06 2.57
C LEU A 64 -1.05 -10.51 3.38
N HIS A 65 -2.01 -9.60 3.59
CA HIS A 65 -3.27 -9.93 4.27
C HIS A 65 -4.09 -10.96 3.51
N GLY A 66 -4.20 -10.83 2.19
CA GLY A 66 -4.97 -11.79 1.41
C GLY A 66 -4.25 -13.13 1.24
N VAL A 67 -2.92 -13.21 1.30
CA VAL A 67 -2.19 -14.47 1.48
C VAL A 67 -2.60 -15.13 2.79
N ALA A 68 -2.64 -14.38 3.89
CA ALA A 68 -3.09 -14.90 5.19
C ALA A 68 -4.52 -15.46 5.12
N ALA A 69 -5.40 -14.80 4.38
CA ALA A 69 -6.79 -15.22 4.14
C ALA A 69 -6.95 -16.33 3.08
N GLY A 70 -5.91 -16.66 2.31
CA GLY A 70 -6.03 -17.58 1.17
C GLY A 70 -6.86 -17.02 0.01
N ASN A 71 -6.95 -15.70 -0.12
CA ASN A 71 -7.76 -15.02 -1.12
C ASN A 71 -7.04 -14.98 -2.47
N VAL A 72 -7.51 -15.75 -3.45
CA VAL A 72 -6.91 -15.82 -4.79
C VAL A 72 -6.90 -14.48 -5.55
N ARG A 73 -7.73 -13.51 -5.16
CA ARG A 73 -7.76 -12.17 -5.80
C ARG A 73 -6.44 -11.41 -5.60
N VAL A 74 -5.64 -11.75 -4.59
CA VAL A 74 -4.34 -11.09 -4.38
C VAL A 74 -3.35 -11.30 -5.51
N CYS A 75 -3.52 -12.35 -6.33
CA CYS A 75 -2.68 -12.59 -7.49
C CYS A 75 -2.74 -11.44 -8.51
N ALA A 76 -3.81 -10.62 -8.49
CA ALA A 76 -3.91 -9.41 -9.31
C ALA A 76 -2.89 -8.31 -8.94
N HIS A 77 -2.22 -8.43 -7.81
CA HIS A 77 -1.16 -7.51 -7.37
C HIS A 77 0.24 -7.94 -7.82
N LEU A 78 0.38 -9.10 -8.46
CA LEU A 78 1.68 -9.65 -8.83
C LEU A 78 1.99 -9.36 -10.28
N ALA A 79 3.24 -8.96 -10.54
CA ALA A 79 3.80 -8.99 -11.88
C ALA A 79 4.29 -10.42 -12.22
N PRO A 80 4.39 -10.76 -13.51
CA PRO A 80 4.86 -12.08 -13.95
C PRO A 80 6.25 -12.48 -13.41
N ALA A 81 7.11 -11.49 -13.14
CA ALA A 81 8.44 -11.71 -12.57
C ALA A 81 8.36 -12.32 -11.15
N PHE A 82 7.57 -11.72 -10.26
CA PHE A 82 7.35 -12.24 -8.92
C PHE A 82 6.65 -13.60 -8.96
N GLU A 83 5.66 -13.77 -9.85
CA GLU A 83 4.97 -15.06 -9.98
C GLU A 83 5.92 -16.20 -10.36
N ARG A 84 6.89 -15.91 -11.23
CA ARG A 84 7.92 -16.88 -11.59
C ARG A 84 8.78 -17.26 -10.39
N ALA A 85 9.21 -16.29 -9.59
CA ALA A 85 10.04 -16.53 -8.42
C ALA A 85 9.29 -17.30 -7.31
N ALA A 86 8.06 -16.89 -7.00
CA ALA A 86 7.30 -17.43 -5.86
C ALA A 86 6.48 -18.68 -6.20
N PHE A 87 6.00 -18.82 -7.43
CA PHE A 87 5.09 -19.89 -7.86
C PHE A 87 5.62 -20.75 -9.02
N GLY A 88 6.83 -20.49 -9.50
CA GLY A 88 7.48 -21.30 -10.54
C GLY A 88 7.04 -21.00 -11.98
N GLY A 89 6.24 -19.95 -12.21
CA GLY A 89 5.93 -19.49 -13.55
C GLY A 89 4.92 -18.34 -13.61
N PRO A 90 4.83 -17.63 -14.74
CA PRO A 90 3.81 -16.60 -14.95
C PRO A 90 2.40 -17.22 -14.93
N GLY A 91 1.43 -16.51 -14.35
CA GLY A 91 0.04 -16.94 -14.16
C GLY A 91 -0.16 -18.03 -13.11
N ARG A 92 0.91 -18.52 -12.45
CA ARG A 92 0.83 -19.67 -11.52
C ARG A 92 0.35 -19.30 -10.13
N CYS A 93 0.20 -18.02 -9.78
CA CYS A 93 -0.31 -17.64 -8.45
C CYS A 93 -1.70 -18.21 -8.19
N ARG A 94 -2.64 -18.11 -9.16
CA ARG A 94 -4.03 -18.50 -8.91
C ARG A 94 -4.20 -19.98 -8.58
N SER A 95 -3.47 -20.85 -9.27
CA SER A 95 -3.47 -22.30 -9.01
C SER A 95 -2.53 -22.71 -7.89
N GLY A 96 -1.45 -21.95 -7.67
CA GLY A 96 -0.40 -22.27 -6.69
C GLY A 96 -0.61 -21.69 -5.28
N LEU A 97 -1.48 -20.69 -5.11
CA LEU A 97 -1.62 -19.96 -3.83
C LEU A 97 -1.95 -20.88 -2.65
N ARG A 98 -2.86 -21.84 -2.84
CA ARG A 98 -3.22 -22.79 -1.78
C ARG A 98 -2.01 -23.59 -1.31
N GLN A 99 -1.22 -24.10 -2.25
CA GLN A 99 -0.03 -24.90 -1.96
C GLN A 99 1.08 -24.05 -1.34
N ALA A 100 1.32 -22.85 -1.88
CA ALA A 100 2.33 -21.93 -1.36
C ALA A 100 1.99 -21.48 0.07
N ARG A 101 0.71 -21.16 0.33
CA ARG A 101 0.21 -20.83 1.67
C ARG A 101 0.32 -22.01 2.64
N ALA A 102 0.11 -23.25 2.18
CA ALA A 102 0.26 -24.44 3.03
C ALA A 102 1.70 -24.67 3.53
N ARG A 103 2.70 -24.03 2.90
CA ARG A 103 4.10 -24.03 3.39
C ARG A 103 4.33 -23.03 4.52
N LEU A 104 3.41 -22.09 4.75
CA LEU A 104 3.45 -21.17 5.89
C LEU A 104 2.95 -21.90 7.13
N ARG A 105 3.62 -21.69 8.27
CA ARG A 105 3.15 -22.25 9.53
C ARG A 105 1.95 -21.45 10.07
N PRO A 106 1.15 -22.02 10.97
CA PRO A 106 0.08 -21.29 11.62
C PRO A 106 0.51 -19.96 12.29
N PRO A 107 1.66 -19.87 12.99
CA PRO A 107 2.14 -18.59 13.52
C PRO A 107 2.46 -17.56 12.43
N ASP A 108 3.05 -17.98 11.31
CA ASP A 108 3.37 -17.07 10.19
C ASP A 108 2.07 -16.53 9.56
N ILE A 109 1.03 -17.38 9.42
CA ILE A 109 -0.28 -16.95 8.95
C ILE A 109 -0.93 -15.96 9.93
N ALA A 110 -0.80 -16.18 11.24
CA ALA A 110 -1.31 -15.26 12.24
C ALA A 110 -0.58 -13.91 12.20
N ALA A 111 0.75 -13.92 12.06
CA ALA A 111 1.57 -12.73 11.91
C ALA A 111 1.16 -11.91 10.68
N LEU A 112 0.90 -12.56 9.53
CA LEU A 112 0.43 -11.89 8.32
C LEU A 112 -0.94 -11.22 8.46
N ARG A 113 -1.80 -11.68 9.38
CA ARG A 113 -3.09 -10.99 9.67
C ARG A 113 -2.89 -9.70 10.46
N GLY A 114 -1.75 -9.54 11.12
CA GLY A 114 -1.41 -8.37 11.93
C GLY A 114 -0.34 -7.48 11.32
N VAL A 115 0.10 -7.77 10.09
CA VAL A 115 1.19 -7.04 9.44
C VAL A 115 0.74 -5.67 8.93
N THR A 116 1.63 -4.69 9.02
CA THR A 116 1.49 -3.38 8.39
C THR A 116 2.76 -3.02 7.61
N VAL A 117 2.61 -2.10 6.64
CA VAL A 117 3.67 -1.64 5.74
C VAL A 117 3.85 -0.13 5.93
N PRO A 118 4.60 0.30 6.96
CA PRO A 118 4.66 1.72 7.33
C PRO A 118 5.51 2.54 6.37
N VAL A 119 6.60 1.96 5.87
CA VAL A 119 7.60 2.64 5.05
C VAL A 119 7.83 1.87 3.76
N ALA A 120 8.30 2.59 2.75
CA ALA A 120 8.91 2.05 1.56
C ALA A 120 9.97 3.06 1.13
N GLU A 121 11.10 2.55 0.70
CA GLU A 121 12.23 3.33 0.22
C GLU A 121 12.22 3.37 -1.31
N ASP A 122 12.96 4.30 -1.91
CA ASP A 122 13.12 4.33 -3.35
C ASP A 122 13.75 3.02 -3.85
N GLY A 123 13.20 2.50 -4.94
CA GLY A 123 13.60 1.25 -5.54
C GLY A 123 14.73 1.38 -6.56
N PRO A 124 15.18 0.24 -7.12
CA PRO A 124 16.26 0.21 -8.11
C PRO A 124 15.89 0.80 -9.47
N GLY A 125 14.60 1.07 -9.73
CA GLY A 125 14.11 1.69 -10.95
C GLY A 125 13.46 3.04 -10.66
N ASP A 126 13.42 3.91 -11.67
CA ASP A 126 12.73 5.20 -11.57
C ASP A 126 11.24 5.00 -11.21
N GLY A 127 10.82 5.62 -10.11
CA GLY A 127 9.47 5.49 -9.55
C GLY A 127 9.12 4.12 -8.96
N ASP A 128 10.10 3.22 -8.79
CA ASP A 128 9.91 1.99 -8.01
C ASP A 128 10.02 2.29 -6.51
N TYR A 129 9.37 1.46 -5.70
CA TYR A 129 9.57 1.45 -4.26
C TYR A 129 10.00 0.06 -3.78
N THR A 130 10.87 0.02 -2.78
CA THR A 130 11.28 -1.21 -2.10
C THR A 130 10.78 -1.20 -0.67
N VAL A 131 10.22 -2.33 -0.24
CA VAL A 131 9.91 -2.60 1.17
C VAL A 131 10.74 -3.81 1.59
N ARG A 132 11.61 -3.67 2.59
CA ARG A 132 12.35 -4.81 3.11
C ARG A 132 11.47 -5.59 4.08
N PHE A 133 11.73 -6.89 4.21
CA PHE A 133 11.01 -7.73 5.16
C PHE A 133 11.15 -7.19 6.59
N GLU A 134 12.32 -6.66 6.93
CA GLU A 134 12.64 -6.08 8.24
C GLU A 134 11.86 -4.78 8.54
N ASP A 135 11.38 -4.10 7.50
CA ASP A 135 10.63 -2.84 7.63
C ASP A 135 9.13 -3.07 7.87
N LEU A 136 8.67 -4.30 7.65
CA LEU A 136 7.31 -4.72 7.99
C LEU A 136 7.11 -4.65 9.50
N LYS A 137 5.97 -4.12 9.93
CA LYS A 137 5.61 -4.10 11.35
C LYS A 137 4.61 -5.19 11.65
N TRP A 138 4.86 -5.89 12.75
CA TRP A 138 4.11 -7.06 13.17
C TRP A 138 3.42 -6.76 14.49
N ARG A 139 2.16 -7.17 14.63
CA ARG A 139 1.43 -7.05 15.92
C ARG A 139 2.01 -7.97 17.02
N GLY A 140 2.73 -9.02 16.63
CA GLY A 140 3.35 -9.99 17.52
C GLY A 140 4.64 -10.53 16.94
N GLU A 141 4.92 -11.81 17.14
CA GLU A 141 6.11 -12.44 16.55
C GLU A 141 6.10 -12.32 15.01
N PRO A 142 7.19 -11.84 14.39
CA PRO A 142 7.29 -11.77 12.94
C PRO A 142 7.14 -13.14 12.27
N ALA A 143 6.58 -13.15 11.05
CA ALA A 143 6.65 -14.34 10.22
C ALA A 143 8.12 -14.67 9.87
N ARG A 144 8.40 -15.93 9.51
CA ARG A 144 9.72 -16.27 8.96
C ARG A 144 9.81 -15.90 7.47
N PRO A 145 10.88 -15.23 7.02
CA PRO A 145 11.08 -14.95 5.61
C PRO A 145 11.27 -16.26 4.82
N GLY A 146 10.88 -16.25 3.55
CA GLY A 146 10.99 -17.37 2.62
C GLY A 146 9.74 -17.60 1.77
N GLY A 147 9.94 -18.11 0.56
CA GLY A 147 8.84 -18.43 -0.36
C GLY A 147 8.03 -17.19 -0.74
N LEU A 148 6.79 -17.10 -0.24
CA LEU A 148 5.90 -15.95 -0.47
C LEU A 148 6.37 -14.67 0.25
N LEU A 149 7.21 -14.83 1.28
CA LEU A 149 7.73 -13.74 2.10
C LEU A 149 9.16 -13.44 1.67
N ALA A 150 9.31 -12.74 0.54
CA ALA A 150 10.62 -12.34 0.03
C ALA A 150 11.35 -11.44 1.04
N ALA A 151 12.68 -11.48 1.03
CA ALA A 151 13.50 -10.61 1.87
C ALA A 151 13.33 -9.12 1.53
N ARG A 152 12.96 -8.82 0.28
CA ARG A 152 12.60 -7.49 -0.20
C ARG A 152 11.41 -7.62 -1.15
N PHE A 153 10.56 -6.61 -1.17
CA PHE A 153 9.46 -6.46 -2.12
C PHE A 153 9.69 -5.22 -2.95
N THR A 154 9.86 -5.37 -4.26
CA THR A 154 9.91 -4.26 -5.21
C THR A 154 8.51 -4.02 -5.77
N LEU A 155 8.06 -2.78 -5.71
CA LEU A 155 6.75 -2.32 -6.14
C LEU A 155 6.97 -1.36 -7.30
N ARG A 156 6.38 -1.69 -8.45
CA ARG A 156 6.48 -0.87 -9.66
C ARG A 156 5.10 -0.43 -10.13
N LYS A 157 4.98 0.82 -10.54
CA LYS A 157 3.80 1.30 -11.26
C LYS A 157 3.90 0.89 -12.73
N THR A 158 2.99 0.03 -13.18
CA THR A 158 2.87 -0.38 -14.59
C THR A 158 1.53 0.08 -15.12
N GLY A 159 1.55 1.04 -16.05
CA GLY A 159 0.35 1.76 -16.46
C GLY A 159 -0.31 2.45 -15.26
N GLY A 160 -1.62 2.23 -15.06
CA GLY A 160 -2.38 2.80 -13.95
C GLY A 160 -2.34 2.02 -12.63
N ARG A 161 -1.51 0.96 -12.51
CA ARG A 161 -1.57 0.02 -11.38
C ARG A 161 -0.20 -0.24 -10.76
N TRP A 162 -0.18 -0.37 -9.44
CA TRP A 162 0.99 -0.86 -8.68
C TRP A 162 1.01 -2.38 -8.64
N LEU A 163 2.18 -2.96 -8.90
CA LEU A 163 2.41 -4.41 -8.91
C LEU A 163 3.69 -4.75 -8.14
N ILE A 164 3.70 -5.93 -7.51
CA ILE A 164 4.88 -6.52 -6.88
C ILE A 164 5.68 -7.24 -7.96
N THR A 165 6.93 -6.83 -8.17
CA THR A 165 7.79 -7.31 -9.25
C THR A 165 8.88 -8.27 -8.80
N MET A 166 9.38 -8.13 -7.57
CA MET A 166 10.43 -8.97 -6.98
C MET A 166 10.27 -9.04 -5.47
#